data_AF-A0AAX3EDD2-F1
#
_entry.id   AF-A0AAX3EDD2-F1
#
_cell.length_a   1.000
_cell.length_b   1.000
_cell.length_c   1.000
_cell.angle_alpha   90.00
_cell.angle_beta   90.00
_cell.angle_gamma   90.00
#
_symmetry.space_group_name_H-M   'P 1'
#
loop_
_entity.id
_entity.type
_entity.pdbx_description
1 polymer ?
#
loop_
_entity_poly.entity_id
_entity_poly.type
_entity_poly.pdbx_seq_one_letter_code
_entity_poly.pdbx_strand_id
1 'polypeptide(L)'
;MKKTQQKTSKDDNAPWMKWAYVGIAVLVAVAMVGTYLAPMFEKKAAAQVGNMAVIDYTVLAEDGRPLITTDQNLLESEYKKGNVVLLTQRLEMPVGGQVSGENIAVIPVLYPEISGFSGFGLLGFETNAISVGLVGMRPGETKTISFSYGENELAMNLSEEDADGIGLNFTGTEVGEFVPLGLTASPDIPLGNETNESPALRFGKVTAKNPDSMTIAHRYGSARVTLGVITG
;
A
#
# COMPACT_ATOMS: atom_id res chain seq x y z
N MET A 1 -75.82 37.83 -60.31
CA MET A 1 -75.46 36.39 -60.46
C MET A 1 -74.08 36.25 -61.08
N LYS A 2 -73.07 35.78 -60.32
CA LYS A 2 -72.13 34.70 -60.70
C LYS A 2 -71.17 34.44 -59.53
N LYS A 3 -70.78 33.17 -59.41
CA LYS A 3 -70.36 32.45 -58.20
C LYS A 3 -68.92 32.75 -57.76
N THR A 4 -68.75 32.80 -56.44
CA THR A 4 -67.70 32.22 -55.59
C THR A 4 -66.43 31.64 -56.25
N GLN A 5 -65.26 32.05 -55.77
CA GLN A 5 -64.21 31.08 -55.41
C GLN A 5 -63.30 31.60 -54.30
N GLN A 6 -63.61 31.15 -53.09
CA GLN A 6 -62.71 31.06 -51.96
C GLN A 6 -61.70 29.95 -52.27
N LYS A 7 -60.40 30.25 -52.26
CA LYS A 7 -59.33 29.24 -52.18
C LYS A 7 -58.54 29.46 -50.90
N THR A 8 -59.06 28.88 -49.84
CA THR A 8 -58.25 28.19 -48.84
C THR A 8 -57.41 27.13 -49.54
N SER A 9 -56.09 27.15 -49.38
CA SER A 9 -55.28 25.93 -49.42
C SER A 9 -54.48 25.83 -48.13
N LYS A 10 -54.88 24.83 -47.36
CA LYS A 10 -54.31 24.33 -46.12
C LYS A 10 -53.09 23.48 -46.46
N ASP A 11 -51.99 23.78 -45.78
CA ASP A 11 -50.95 22.88 -45.25
C ASP A 11 -50.32 21.80 -46.16
N ASP A 12 -49.01 21.89 -46.35
CA ASP A 12 -48.13 20.75 -46.66
C ASP A 12 -46.83 20.87 -45.86
N ASN A 13 -46.96 20.92 -44.53
CA ASN A 13 -45.86 20.55 -43.63
C ASN A 13 -45.57 19.06 -43.80
N ALA A 14 -44.70 18.77 -44.76
CA ALA A 14 -44.37 17.44 -45.19
C ALA A 14 -43.85 16.59 -43.99
N PRO A 15 -44.45 15.41 -43.72
CA PRO A 15 -44.22 14.63 -42.49
C PRO A 15 -42.75 14.31 -42.22
N TRP A 16 -41.90 14.29 -43.24
CA TRP A 16 -40.46 14.06 -43.13
C TRP A 16 -39.74 15.13 -42.28
N MET A 17 -40.19 16.39 -42.29
CA MET A 17 -39.58 17.42 -41.44
C MET A 17 -39.83 17.13 -39.96
N LYS A 18 -41.03 16.66 -39.60
CA LYS A 18 -41.35 16.28 -38.21
C LYS A 18 -40.50 15.09 -37.76
N TRP A 19 -40.29 14.09 -38.63
CA TRP A 19 -39.40 12.97 -38.35
C TRP A 19 -37.92 13.38 -38.27
N ALA A 20 -37.48 14.36 -39.06
CA ALA A 20 -36.13 14.92 -38.97
C ALA A 20 -35.92 15.68 -37.65
N TYR A 21 -36.89 16.49 -37.21
CA TYR A 21 -36.83 17.17 -35.92
C TYR A 21 -36.82 16.19 -34.75
N VAL A 22 -37.63 15.12 -34.80
CA VAL A 22 -37.63 14.07 -33.79
C VAL A 22 -36.29 13.33 -33.78
N GLY A 23 -35.71 13.02 -34.95
CA GLY A 23 -34.39 12.39 -35.05
C GLY A 23 -33.26 13.25 -34.48
N ILE A 24 -33.25 14.55 -34.76
CA ILE A 24 -32.28 15.50 -34.21
C ILE A 24 -32.46 15.66 -32.69
N ALA A 25 -33.71 15.77 -32.22
CA ALA A 25 -34.00 15.89 -30.79
C ALA A 25 -33.53 14.65 -30.00
N VAL A 26 -33.72 13.44 -30.56
CA VAL A 26 -33.23 12.19 -29.94
C VAL A 26 -31.70 12.14 -29.93
N LEU A 27 -31.02 12.54 -31.01
CA LEU A 27 -29.55 12.57 -31.04
C LEU A 27 -28.96 13.56 -30.03
N VAL A 28 -29.57 14.74 -29.88
CA VAL A 28 -29.15 15.73 -28.87
C VAL A 28 -29.38 15.20 -27.46
N ALA A 29 -30.52 14.54 -27.20
CA ALA A 29 -30.79 13.93 -25.90
C ALA A 29 -29.79 12.79 -25.57
N VAL A 30 -29.47 11.93 -26.54
CA VAL A 30 -28.47 10.86 -26.38
C VAL A 30 -27.07 11.43 -26.17
N ALA A 31 -26.68 12.50 -26.89
CA ALA A 31 -25.40 13.16 -26.69
C ALA A 31 -25.29 13.78 -25.29
N MET A 32 -26.35 14.46 -24.82
CA MET A 32 -26.39 15.02 -23.47
C MET A 32 -26.25 13.92 -22.40
N VAL A 33 -27.00 12.82 -22.52
CA VAL A 33 -26.89 11.66 -21.59
C VAL A 33 -25.53 10.97 -21.70
N GLY A 34 -24.98 10.83 -22.90
CA GLY A 34 -23.63 10.28 -23.12
C GLY A 34 -22.55 11.12 -22.46
N THR A 35 -22.72 12.45 -22.40
CA THR A 35 -21.78 13.36 -21.72
C THR A 35 -21.82 13.17 -20.20
N TYR A 36 -22.98 12.86 -19.61
CA TYR A 36 -23.09 12.51 -18.19
C TYR A 36 -22.45 11.17 -17.82
N LEU A 37 -22.37 10.24 -18.77
CA LEU A 37 -21.73 8.93 -18.58
C LEU A 37 -20.23 8.95 -18.93
N ALA A 38 -19.74 9.97 -19.64
CA ALA A 38 -18.33 10.09 -20.02
C ALA A 38 -17.34 9.97 -18.85
N PRO A 39 -17.58 10.56 -17.66
CA PRO A 39 -16.70 10.39 -16.50
C PRO A 39 -16.62 8.95 -15.99
N MET A 40 -17.63 8.10 -16.25
CA MET A 40 -17.58 6.68 -15.87
C MET A 40 -16.69 5.84 -16.80
N PHE A 41 -16.33 6.36 -17.97
CA PHE A 41 -15.46 5.71 -18.94
C PHE A 41 -14.06 6.32 -19.03
N GLU A 42 -13.76 7.34 -18.21
CA GLU A 42 -12.40 7.83 -18.04
C GLU A 42 -11.55 6.71 -17.42
N LYS A 43 -10.72 6.08 -18.26
CA LYS A 43 -9.72 5.13 -17.80
C LYS A 43 -8.77 5.87 -16.87
N LYS A 44 -8.85 5.56 -15.57
CA LYS A 44 -7.86 6.05 -14.60
C LYS A 44 -6.46 5.71 -15.12
N ALA A 45 -5.59 6.71 -15.16
CA ALA A 45 -4.22 6.54 -15.62
C ALA A 45 -3.53 5.44 -14.81
N ALA A 46 -2.78 4.59 -15.50
CA ALA A 46 -1.91 3.62 -14.85
C ALA A 46 -0.66 4.35 -14.32
N ALA A 47 -0.14 3.91 -13.18
CA ALA A 47 1.06 4.44 -12.57
C ALA A 47 2.27 4.20 -13.49
N GLN A 48 3.03 5.26 -13.73
CA GLN A 48 4.26 5.25 -14.53
C GLN A 48 5.45 5.60 -13.65
N VAL A 49 6.64 5.20 -14.11
CA VAL A 49 7.88 5.53 -13.42
C VAL A 49 8.01 7.05 -13.28
N GLY A 50 8.33 7.51 -12.07
CA GLY A 50 8.44 8.94 -11.75
C GLY A 50 7.16 9.58 -11.22
N ASN A 51 6.00 8.92 -11.30
CA ASN A 51 4.83 9.37 -10.55
C ASN A 51 5.06 9.19 -9.03
N MET A 52 4.33 9.97 -8.24
CA MET A 52 4.16 9.73 -6.81
C MET A 52 2.87 8.96 -6.56
N ALA A 53 2.92 7.95 -5.70
CA ALA A 53 1.79 7.12 -5.35
C ALA A 53 1.55 7.16 -3.84
N VAL A 54 0.28 7.28 -3.45
CA VAL A 54 -0.17 7.04 -2.08
C VAL A 54 -0.82 5.66 -2.03
N ILE A 55 -0.32 4.81 -1.13
CA ILE A 55 -0.71 3.40 -1.05
C ILE A 55 -1.25 3.02 0.32
N ASP A 56 -2.28 2.19 0.30
CA ASP A 56 -2.63 1.32 1.42
C ASP A 56 -1.87 0.01 1.28
N TYR A 57 -1.47 -0.57 2.40
CA TYR A 57 -0.72 -1.81 2.39
C TYR A 57 -0.89 -2.62 3.67
N THR A 58 -0.49 -3.89 3.58
CA THR A 58 -0.25 -4.80 4.68
C THR A 58 1.02 -5.58 4.40
N VAL A 59 2.00 -5.50 5.29
CA VAL A 59 3.21 -6.35 5.23
C VAL A 59 2.91 -7.67 5.92
N LEU A 60 3.24 -8.75 5.24
CA LEU A 60 2.98 -10.12 5.65
C LEU A 60 4.31 -10.82 5.95
N ALA A 61 4.35 -11.54 7.05
CA ALA A 61 5.40 -12.52 7.33
C ALA A 61 5.47 -13.61 6.25
N GLU A 62 6.54 -14.41 6.26
CA GLU A 62 6.70 -15.53 5.32
C GLU A 62 5.61 -16.61 5.47
N ASP A 63 4.99 -16.71 6.65
CA ASP A 63 3.83 -17.58 6.91
C ASP A 63 2.47 -16.91 6.62
N GLY A 64 2.48 -15.71 6.06
CA GLY A 64 1.29 -14.95 5.68
C GLY A 64 0.62 -14.19 6.83
N ARG A 65 1.16 -14.24 8.06
CA ARG A 65 0.66 -13.43 9.18
C ARG A 65 0.87 -11.93 8.90
N PRO A 66 -0.13 -11.07 9.10
CA PRO A 66 0.07 -9.62 9.00
C PRO A 66 0.95 -9.12 10.14
N LEU A 67 1.87 -8.22 9.82
CA LEU A 67 2.80 -7.60 10.78
C LEU A 67 2.47 -6.13 10.98
N ILE A 68 2.34 -5.40 9.87
CA ILE A 68 1.89 -4.02 9.85
C ILE A 68 0.82 -3.82 8.77
N THR A 69 -0.10 -2.90 9.01
CA THR A 69 -1.20 -2.62 8.09
C THR A 69 -1.66 -1.17 8.16
N THR A 70 -2.29 -0.71 7.10
CA THR A 70 -3.06 0.53 7.04
C THR A 70 -4.57 0.29 7.20
N ASP A 71 -5.01 -0.98 7.18
CA ASP A 71 -6.40 -1.39 7.28
C ASP A 71 -6.82 -1.59 8.74
N GLN A 72 -7.66 -0.68 9.24
CA GLN A 72 -8.19 -0.73 10.60
C GLN A 72 -9.08 -1.96 10.85
N ASN A 73 -9.83 -2.43 9.86
CA ASN A 73 -10.67 -3.61 10.02
C ASN A 73 -9.81 -4.87 10.15
N LEU A 74 -8.72 -4.95 9.39
CA LEU A 74 -7.76 -6.04 9.52
C LEU A 74 -7.13 -6.03 10.90
N LEU A 75 -6.64 -4.87 11.37
CA LEU A 75 -6.09 -4.70 12.71
C LEU A 75 -7.06 -5.21 13.79
N GLU A 76 -8.30 -4.75 13.77
CA GLU A 76 -9.32 -5.17 14.75
C GLU A 76 -9.57 -6.67 14.70
N SER A 77 -9.61 -7.26 13.50
CA SER A 77 -9.86 -8.69 13.33
C SER A 77 -8.71 -9.55 13.86
N GLU A 78 -7.47 -9.09 13.71
CA GLU A 78 -6.28 -9.79 14.19
C GLU A 78 -6.12 -9.63 15.70
N TYR A 79 -6.41 -8.44 16.24
CA TYR A 79 -6.41 -8.21 17.68
C TYR A 79 -7.42 -9.11 18.41
N LYS A 80 -8.61 -9.33 17.84
CA LYS A 80 -9.61 -10.27 18.37
C LYS A 80 -9.14 -11.73 18.38
N LYS A 81 -8.17 -12.09 17.53
CA LYS A 81 -7.53 -13.42 17.51
C LYS A 81 -6.35 -13.51 18.49
N GLY A 82 -6.00 -12.43 19.17
CA GLY A 82 -4.81 -12.34 20.03
C GLY A 82 -3.52 -12.08 19.27
N ASN A 83 -3.58 -11.72 17.97
CA ASN A 83 -2.41 -11.42 17.17
C ASN A 83 -2.01 -9.95 17.35
N VAL A 84 -0.69 -9.71 17.37
CA VAL A 84 -0.13 -8.36 17.38
C VAL A 84 0.11 -7.92 15.94
N VAL A 85 -0.53 -6.82 15.55
CA VAL A 85 -0.35 -6.15 14.26
C VAL A 85 -0.26 -4.66 14.54
N LEU A 86 0.63 -3.95 13.83
CA LEU A 86 0.73 -2.49 13.98
C LEU A 86 -0.10 -1.80 12.88
N LEU A 87 -0.88 -0.81 13.27
CA LEU A 87 -1.48 0.16 12.36
C LEU A 87 -0.44 1.23 12.03
N THR A 88 -0.24 1.49 10.75
CA THR A 88 0.72 2.50 10.25
C THR A 88 0.02 3.54 9.39
N GLN A 89 0.74 4.62 9.11
CA GLN A 89 0.29 5.59 8.10
C GLN A 89 0.37 4.99 6.68
N ARG A 90 -0.48 5.50 5.79
CA ARG A 90 -0.35 5.30 4.35
C ARG A 90 1.04 5.72 3.89
N LEU A 91 1.60 4.99 2.93
CA LEU A 91 2.90 5.31 2.37
C LEU A 91 2.72 6.19 1.13
N GLU A 92 3.47 7.28 1.07
CA GLU A 92 3.67 8.07 -0.14
C GLU A 92 5.07 7.77 -0.67
N MET A 93 5.17 7.35 -1.93
CA MET A 93 6.45 6.95 -2.52
C MET A 93 6.47 7.12 -4.04
N PRO A 94 7.67 7.29 -4.64
CA PRO A 94 7.81 7.29 -6.09
C PRO A 94 7.51 5.90 -6.66
N VAL A 95 6.90 5.86 -7.84
CA VAL A 95 6.66 4.66 -8.63
C VAL A 95 7.91 4.31 -9.42
N GLY A 96 8.37 3.07 -9.33
CA GLY A 96 9.61 2.60 -9.97
C GLY A 96 10.90 3.25 -9.44
N GLY A 97 10.84 3.87 -8.26
CA GLY A 97 12.00 4.41 -7.55
C GLY A 97 12.92 3.32 -7.01
N GLN A 98 14.18 3.69 -6.79
CA GLN A 98 15.19 2.84 -6.19
C GLN A 98 15.96 3.60 -5.11
N VAL A 99 16.12 2.97 -3.96
CA VAL A 99 16.99 3.42 -2.86
C VAL A 99 18.06 2.36 -2.58
N SER A 100 19.14 2.74 -1.90
CA SER A 100 20.15 1.77 -1.44
C SER A 100 19.51 0.69 -0.56
N GLY A 101 19.96 -0.56 -0.66
CA GLY A 101 19.48 -1.66 0.18
C GLY A 101 19.75 -1.45 1.68
N GLU A 102 20.78 -0.68 2.00
CA GLU A 102 21.16 -0.28 3.36
C GLU A 102 20.23 0.81 3.94
N ASN A 103 19.39 1.42 3.10
CA ASN A 103 18.44 2.42 3.56
C ASN A 103 17.35 1.78 4.45
N ILE A 104 16.96 2.47 5.52
CA ILE A 104 15.85 2.07 6.39
C ILE A 104 14.75 3.12 6.24
N ALA A 105 13.63 2.74 5.66
CA ALA A 105 12.44 3.59 5.63
C ALA A 105 11.69 3.42 6.95
N VAL A 106 11.67 4.49 7.75
CA VAL A 106 10.95 4.54 9.02
C VAL A 106 9.51 4.97 8.77
N ILE A 107 8.58 4.09 9.13
CA ILE A 107 7.15 4.28 8.95
C ILE A 107 6.51 4.58 10.31
N PRO A 108 5.81 5.72 10.46
CA PRO A 108 5.11 6.03 11.70
C PRO A 108 4.06 4.96 12.05
N VAL A 109 4.14 4.45 13.27
CA VAL A 109 3.13 3.56 13.86
C VAL A 109 2.08 4.42 14.56
N LEU A 110 0.82 4.19 14.20
CA LEU A 110 -0.34 4.89 14.75
C LEU A 110 -0.95 4.15 15.94
N TYR A 111 -0.91 2.81 15.93
CA TYR A 111 -1.45 1.98 17.00
C TYR A 111 -0.86 0.55 16.96
N PRO A 112 -0.66 -0.12 18.13
CA PRO A 112 -0.61 0.49 19.45
C PRO A 112 0.53 1.51 19.54
N GLU A 113 0.48 2.40 20.52
CA GLU A 113 1.59 3.31 20.80
C GLU A 113 2.83 2.48 21.14
N ILE A 114 3.93 2.73 20.44
CA ILE A 114 5.21 2.06 20.67
C ILE A 114 6.17 3.03 21.35
N SER A 115 6.90 2.55 22.35
CA SER A 115 7.94 3.30 23.05
C SER A 115 9.32 2.75 22.69
N GLY A 116 10.33 3.62 22.62
CA GLY A 116 11.72 3.21 22.38
C GLY A 116 12.08 3.02 20.90
N PHE A 117 11.14 3.21 19.98
CA PHE A 117 11.36 3.13 18.53
C PHE A 117 10.80 4.37 17.83
N SER A 118 11.43 4.78 16.74
CA SER A 118 11.00 5.92 15.90
C SER A 118 9.83 5.58 14.97
N GLY A 119 9.55 4.30 14.77
CA GLY A 119 8.54 3.78 13.85
C GLY A 119 8.87 2.34 13.44
N PHE A 120 8.20 1.81 12.44
CA PHE A 120 8.51 0.50 11.86
C PHE A 120 9.50 0.64 10.69
N GLY A 121 10.56 -0.18 10.68
CA GLY A 121 11.61 -0.14 9.67
C GLY A 121 11.39 -1.12 8.52
N LEU A 122 11.23 -0.59 7.30
CA LEU A 122 11.38 -1.36 6.06
C LEU A 122 12.77 -1.19 5.48
N LEU A 123 13.35 -2.29 5.00
CA LEU A 123 14.65 -2.27 4.35
C LEU A 123 14.53 -1.73 2.92
N GLY A 124 15.60 -1.13 2.41
CA GLY A 124 15.60 -0.45 1.12
C GLY A 124 15.11 -1.35 -0.03
N PHE A 125 15.53 -2.60 -0.08
CA PHE A 125 15.06 -3.53 -1.12
C PHE A 125 13.57 -3.90 -0.99
N GLU A 126 13.00 -3.88 0.22
CA GLU A 126 11.56 -4.10 0.44
C GLU A 126 10.77 -2.91 -0.10
N THR A 127 11.24 -1.69 0.17
CA THR A 127 10.65 -0.46 -0.39
C THR A 127 10.79 -0.40 -1.91
N ASN A 128 11.93 -0.83 -2.46
CA ASN A 128 12.14 -0.93 -3.90
C ASN A 128 11.19 -1.94 -4.54
N ALA A 129 11.01 -3.10 -3.93
CA ALA A 129 10.09 -4.12 -4.42
C ALA A 129 8.65 -3.58 -4.50
N ILE A 130 8.20 -2.86 -3.44
CA ILE A 130 6.90 -2.19 -3.44
C ILE A 130 6.85 -1.16 -4.58
N SER A 131 7.82 -0.25 -4.65
CA SER A 131 7.88 0.81 -5.66
C SER A 131 7.81 0.29 -7.10
N VAL A 132 8.57 -0.75 -7.42
CA VAL A 132 8.57 -1.40 -8.74
C VAL A 132 7.25 -2.13 -8.99
N GLY A 133 6.69 -2.76 -7.96
CA GLY A 133 5.42 -3.47 -8.07
C GLY A 133 4.22 -2.59 -8.42
N LEU A 134 4.30 -1.28 -8.15
CA LEU A 134 3.30 -0.26 -8.49
C LEU A 134 3.25 0.09 -9.98
N VAL A 135 4.33 -0.15 -10.74
CA VAL A 135 4.38 0.21 -12.16
C VAL A 135 3.24 -0.49 -12.92
N GLY A 136 2.42 0.29 -13.61
CA GLY A 136 1.27 -0.18 -14.37
C GLY A 136 0.00 -0.40 -13.56
N MET A 137 0.03 -0.29 -12.22
CA MET A 137 -1.18 -0.39 -11.39
C MET A 137 -2.08 0.83 -11.62
N ARG A 138 -3.39 0.63 -11.49
CA ARG A 138 -4.39 1.71 -11.52
C ARG A 138 -4.94 2.02 -10.13
N PRO A 139 -5.36 3.27 -9.86
CA PRO A 139 -6.00 3.62 -8.60
C PRO A 139 -7.23 2.74 -8.29
N GLY A 140 -7.18 2.06 -7.15
CA GLY A 140 -8.15 1.06 -6.68
C GLY A 140 -7.72 -0.39 -6.91
N GLU A 141 -6.65 -0.65 -7.67
CA GLU A 141 -6.12 -2.01 -7.83
C GLU A 141 -5.30 -2.44 -6.60
N THR A 142 -5.45 -3.71 -6.24
CA THR A 142 -4.67 -4.38 -5.19
C THR A 142 -3.76 -5.44 -5.80
N LYS A 143 -2.51 -5.50 -5.34
CA LYS A 143 -1.52 -6.46 -5.78
C LYS A 143 -0.73 -6.99 -4.58
N THR A 144 -0.39 -8.27 -4.62
CA THR A 144 0.59 -8.85 -3.68
C THR A 144 1.97 -8.80 -4.31
N ILE A 145 2.91 -8.19 -3.61
CA ILE A 145 4.30 -7.98 -4.04
C ILE A 145 5.18 -8.82 -3.12
N SER A 146 5.78 -9.88 -3.66
CA SER A 146 6.69 -10.74 -2.89
C SER A 146 8.04 -10.06 -2.66
N PHE A 147 8.62 -10.28 -1.49
CA PHE A 147 9.99 -9.87 -1.20
C PHE A 147 10.96 -11.00 -1.54
N SER A 148 12.08 -10.65 -2.16
CA SER A 148 13.15 -11.58 -2.49
C SER A 148 14.43 -11.13 -1.79
N TYR A 149 14.97 -12.00 -0.96
CA TYR A 149 16.19 -11.75 -0.20
C TYR A 149 17.42 -12.43 -0.85
N GLY A 150 17.21 -13.17 -1.95
CA GLY A 150 18.26 -13.97 -2.58
C GLY A 150 18.84 -14.98 -1.58
N GLU A 151 20.16 -15.04 -1.52
CA GLU A 151 20.93 -15.89 -0.58
C GLU A 151 21.06 -15.26 0.82
N ASN A 152 20.54 -14.04 1.04
CA ASN A 152 20.64 -13.37 2.33
C ASN A 152 19.55 -13.88 3.29
N GLU A 153 19.96 -14.65 4.28
CA GLU A 153 19.05 -15.17 5.29
C GLU A 153 18.54 -14.12 6.26
N LEU A 154 19.19 -12.94 6.34
CA LEU A 154 18.89 -11.89 7.32
C LEU A 154 18.64 -12.51 8.70
N ALA A 155 19.55 -13.39 9.09
CA ALA A 155 19.49 -14.17 10.31
C ALA A 155 20.63 -13.76 11.22
N MET A 156 20.33 -13.61 12.51
CA MET A 156 21.30 -13.41 13.56
C MET A 156 21.24 -14.60 14.52
N ASN A 157 22.39 -15.05 14.99
CA ASN A 157 22.48 -16.04 16.04
C ASN A 157 22.96 -15.34 17.30
N LEU A 158 22.13 -15.34 18.33
CA LEU A 158 22.40 -14.68 19.61
C LEU A 158 22.69 -15.73 20.67
N SER A 159 23.68 -15.48 21.52
CA SER A 159 23.79 -16.18 22.80
C SER A 159 22.69 -15.72 23.77
N GLU A 160 22.55 -16.39 24.91
CA GLU A 160 21.69 -15.92 26.00
C GLU A 160 22.09 -14.50 26.47
N GLU A 161 23.40 -14.26 26.64
CA GLU A 161 23.94 -12.96 27.05
C GLU A 161 23.62 -11.87 26.02
N ASP A 162 23.78 -12.15 24.73
CA ASP A 162 23.48 -11.18 23.66
C ASP A 162 21.98 -10.88 23.58
N ALA A 163 21.14 -11.91 23.74
CA ALA A 163 19.68 -11.77 23.71
C ALA A 163 19.19 -10.90 24.89
N ASP A 164 19.67 -11.19 26.11
CA ASP A 164 19.35 -10.40 27.29
C ASP A 164 19.92 -8.97 27.18
N GLY A 165 21.11 -8.83 26.58
CA GLY A 165 21.77 -7.54 26.33
C GLY A 165 20.97 -6.60 25.42
N ILE A 166 20.16 -7.15 24.51
CA ILE A 166 19.23 -6.38 23.67
C ILE A 166 17.78 -6.37 24.21
N GLY A 167 17.56 -6.86 25.43
CA GLY A 167 16.28 -6.86 26.12
C GLY A 167 15.30 -7.94 25.66
N LEU A 168 15.76 -8.99 24.99
CA LEU A 168 14.95 -10.18 24.69
C LEU A 168 14.97 -11.15 25.87
N ASN A 169 13.84 -11.78 26.15
CA ASN A 169 13.77 -12.82 27.18
C ASN A 169 14.21 -14.16 26.58
N PHE A 170 15.50 -14.52 26.70
CA PHE A 170 16.01 -15.75 26.11
C PHE A 170 15.25 -16.97 26.60
N THR A 171 15.03 -17.14 27.91
CA THR A 171 14.37 -18.33 28.46
C THR A 171 12.92 -18.47 27.99
N GLY A 172 12.16 -17.38 28.00
CA GLY A 172 10.72 -17.38 27.70
C GLY A 172 10.36 -17.38 26.22
N THR A 173 11.29 -17.02 25.33
CA THR A 173 10.99 -16.94 23.89
C THR A 173 11.00 -18.33 23.24
N GLU A 174 9.98 -18.64 22.43
CA GLU A 174 9.86 -19.93 21.73
C GLU A 174 10.12 -19.82 20.21
N VAL A 175 10.43 -20.96 19.58
CA VAL A 175 10.59 -21.03 18.12
C VAL A 175 9.25 -20.73 17.43
N GLY A 176 9.27 -19.82 16.46
CA GLY A 176 8.09 -19.36 15.73
C GLY A 176 7.50 -18.03 16.23
N GLU A 177 7.93 -17.57 17.41
CA GLU A 177 7.53 -16.28 17.97
C GLU A 177 8.20 -15.11 17.25
N PHE A 178 7.51 -13.97 17.28
CA PHE A 178 8.04 -12.70 16.80
C PHE A 178 8.58 -11.88 17.96
N VAL A 179 9.79 -11.38 17.80
CA VAL A 179 10.49 -10.52 18.76
C VAL A 179 10.76 -9.14 18.15
N PRO A 180 10.67 -8.05 18.93
CA PRO A 180 11.02 -6.72 18.47
C PRO A 180 12.55 -6.56 18.38
N LEU A 181 13.03 -6.05 17.25
CA LEU A 181 14.44 -5.72 16.99
C LEU A 181 14.55 -4.24 16.65
N GLY A 182 15.62 -3.58 17.11
CA GLY A 182 15.96 -2.22 16.71
C GLY A 182 16.89 -2.20 15.49
N LEU A 183 16.46 -1.56 14.41
CA LEU A 183 17.31 -1.26 13.27
C LEU A 183 17.90 0.15 13.37
N THR A 184 19.20 0.25 13.21
CA THR A 184 19.95 1.52 13.18
C THR A 184 20.76 1.61 11.89
N ALA A 185 20.78 2.78 11.25
CA ALA A 185 21.59 3.01 10.04
C ALA A 185 23.09 3.11 10.35
N SER A 186 23.45 3.51 11.57
CA SER A 186 24.82 3.51 12.10
C SER A 186 24.87 2.74 13.41
N PRO A 187 25.65 1.65 13.52
CA PRO A 187 25.85 0.94 14.78
C PRO A 187 26.85 1.66 15.72
N ASP A 188 27.37 2.82 15.33
CA ASP A 188 28.35 3.56 16.12
C ASP A 188 27.72 4.08 17.42
N ILE A 189 28.35 3.74 18.54
CA ILE A 189 28.08 4.38 19.83
C ILE A 189 28.49 5.85 19.69
N PRO A 190 27.58 6.83 19.84
CA PRO A 190 27.96 8.22 19.72
C PRO A 190 29.02 8.57 20.77
N LEU A 191 30.19 8.98 20.29
CA LEU A 191 31.26 9.53 21.11
C LEU A 191 30.88 10.98 21.48
N GLY A 192 29.92 11.16 22.40
CA GLY A 192 29.53 12.47 22.89
C GLY A 192 28.04 12.62 23.21
N ASN A 193 27.62 13.87 23.45
CA ASN A 193 26.26 14.28 23.79
C ASN A 193 25.30 14.27 22.58
N GLU A 194 25.58 13.44 21.57
CA GLU A 194 24.73 13.32 20.39
C GLU A 194 23.48 12.52 20.74
N THR A 195 22.32 13.07 20.41
CA THR A 195 21.03 12.42 20.63
C THR A 195 21.02 11.10 19.86
N ASN A 196 21.05 9.97 20.56
CA ASN A 196 20.85 8.65 19.95
C ASN A 196 19.59 8.71 19.06
N GLU A 197 19.73 8.51 17.74
CA GLU A 197 18.56 8.32 16.89
C GLU A 197 17.82 7.09 17.38
N SER A 198 16.52 7.24 17.67
CA SER A 198 15.73 6.11 18.16
C SER A 198 15.63 5.05 17.05
N PRO A 199 15.97 3.78 17.33
CA PRO A 199 15.99 2.73 16.32
C PRO A 199 14.61 2.53 15.70
N ALA A 200 14.58 2.04 14.46
CA ALA A 200 13.33 1.62 13.84
C ALA A 200 12.97 0.20 14.30
N LEU A 201 11.74 -0.01 14.72
CA LEU A 201 11.21 -1.31 15.10
C LEU A 201 11.16 -2.23 13.87
N ARG A 202 11.68 -3.44 14.02
CA ARG A 202 11.50 -4.53 13.07
C ARG A 202 11.15 -5.80 13.81
N PHE A 203 10.17 -6.56 13.33
CA PHE A 203 9.91 -7.88 13.90
C PHE A 203 10.86 -8.91 13.30
N GLY A 204 11.56 -9.65 14.16
CA GLY A 204 12.29 -10.85 13.82
C GLY A 204 11.53 -12.09 14.28
N LYS A 205 11.60 -13.18 13.52
CA LYS A 205 11.02 -14.48 13.87
C LYS A 205 12.11 -15.40 14.42
N VAL A 206 11.88 -16.00 15.58
CA VAL A 206 12.77 -17.05 16.08
C VAL A 206 12.62 -18.30 15.21
N THR A 207 13.69 -18.72 14.55
CA THR A 207 13.69 -19.87 13.64
C THR A 207 14.32 -21.11 14.24
N ALA A 208 15.23 -20.94 15.19
CA ALA A 208 15.84 -22.03 15.94
C ALA A 208 16.23 -21.56 17.35
N LYS A 209 16.21 -22.49 18.30
CA LYS A 209 16.67 -22.25 19.67
C LYS A 209 17.27 -23.54 20.23
N ASN A 210 18.38 -23.42 20.92
CA ASN A 210 19.01 -24.46 21.72
C ASN A 210 19.39 -23.85 23.09
N PRO A 211 19.94 -24.63 24.04
CA PRO A 211 20.28 -24.11 25.36
C PRO A 211 21.27 -22.93 25.37
N ASP A 212 22.12 -22.82 24.34
CA ASP A 212 23.23 -21.86 24.31
C ASP A 212 23.00 -20.71 23.30
N SER A 213 22.05 -20.87 22.36
CA SER A 213 21.80 -19.89 21.31
C SER A 213 20.39 -19.87 20.75
N MET A 214 20.02 -18.72 20.20
CA MET A 214 18.75 -18.47 19.53
C MET A 214 19.01 -17.80 18.17
N THR A 215 18.44 -18.37 17.11
CA THR A 215 18.50 -17.82 15.76
C THR A 215 17.22 -17.06 15.45
N ILE A 216 17.37 -15.81 15.01
CA ILE A 216 16.27 -14.91 14.65
C ILE A 216 16.45 -14.46 13.20
N ALA A 217 15.47 -14.74 12.35
CA ALA A 217 15.40 -14.24 10.98
C ALA A 217 14.46 -13.04 10.90
N HIS A 218 14.89 -11.94 10.29
CA HIS A 218 14.09 -10.73 10.16
C HIS A 218 13.64 -10.49 8.71
N ARG A 219 13.02 -11.52 8.12
CA ARG A 219 12.50 -11.55 6.74
C ARG A 219 10.98 -11.52 6.71
N TYR A 220 10.42 -10.94 5.65
CA TYR A 220 8.97 -10.83 5.40
C TYR A 220 8.64 -11.49 4.06
N GLY A 221 7.45 -12.06 3.93
CA GLY A 221 7.09 -12.79 2.72
C GLY A 221 6.68 -11.87 1.58
N SER A 222 5.82 -10.90 1.88
CA SER A 222 5.24 -10.01 0.86
C SER A 222 4.57 -8.77 1.45
N ALA A 223 4.24 -7.82 0.60
CA ALA A 223 3.29 -6.76 0.89
C ALA A 223 2.06 -6.87 -0.01
N ARG A 224 0.86 -6.85 0.59
CA ARG A 224 -0.38 -6.63 -0.14
C ARG A 224 -0.60 -5.13 -0.23
N VAL A 225 -0.62 -4.59 -1.43
CA VAL A 225 -0.61 -3.15 -1.69
C VAL A 225 -1.81 -2.77 -2.54
N THR A 226 -2.55 -1.74 -2.11
CA THR A 226 -3.63 -1.13 -2.87
C THR A 226 -3.22 0.28 -3.26
N LEU A 227 -3.26 0.57 -4.56
CA LEU A 227 -2.93 1.88 -5.07
C LEU A 227 -4.10 2.85 -4.83
N GLY A 228 -3.89 3.88 -4.02
CA GLY A 228 -4.93 4.85 -3.69
C GLY A 228 -5.06 5.95 -4.75
N VAL A 229 -4.05 6.83 -4.84
CA VAL A 229 -3.99 7.93 -5.80
C VAL A 229 -2.58 8.04 -6.39
N ILE A 230 -2.50 8.57 -7.61
CA ILE A 230 -1.25 8.86 -8.31
C ILE A 230 -1.23 10.38 -8.57
N THR A 231 -0.08 11.01 -8.34
CA THR A 231 0.20 12.41 -8.69
C THR A 231 1.47 12.51 -9.53
N GLY A 232 1.53 13.49 -10.42
CA GLY A 232 2.67 13.73 -11.32
C GLY A 232 2.34 13.58 -12.79
#